data_AF-A0A7Y9EVE2-F1
#
_entry.id   AF-A0A7Y9EVE2-F1
#
_cell.length_a   1.000
_cell.length_b   1.000
_cell.length_c   1.000
_cell.angle_alpha   90.00
_cell.angle_beta   90.00
_cell.angle_gamma   90.00
#
_symmetry.space_group_name_H-M   'P 1'
#
loop_
_entity.id
_entity.type
_entity.pdbx_description
1 polymer ?
#
loop_
_entity_poly.entity_id
_entity_poly.type
_entity_poly.pdbx_seq_one_letter_code
_entity_poly.pdbx_strand_id
1 'polypeptide(L)'
;MASNYQNPEGWDEIQSFASPSEYQRFLLWIQSAIDEEALTEIPVQRRYGPSEMFDERWFAAPSGQRWRLVAPEPPFLGVFLMLESAVGNDDIVT
;
A
#
# COMPACT_ATOMS: atom_id res chain seq x y z
N MET A 1 15.76 9.60 -20.10
CA MET A 1 15.23 8.23 -20.15
C MET A 1 14.47 8.04 -18.86
N ALA A 2 13.14 8.05 -18.89
CA ALA A 2 12.33 7.91 -17.69
C ALA A 2 12.39 6.45 -17.24
N SER A 3 12.84 6.23 -16.01
CA SER A 3 12.91 4.90 -15.41
C SER A 3 11.52 4.26 -15.44
N ASN A 4 11.38 3.19 -16.23
CA ASN A 4 10.30 2.24 -16.04
C ASN A 4 10.45 1.71 -14.62
N TYR A 5 9.67 2.22 -13.67
CA TYR A 5 9.44 1.56 -12.41
C TYR A 5 8.80 0.23 -12.75
N GLN A 6 9.63 -0.80 -12.94
CA GLN A 6 9.14 -2.16 -12.96
C GLN A 6 8.48 -2.38 -11.61
N ASN A 7 7.23 -2.80 -11.65
CA ASN A 7 6.50 -3.28 -10.50
C ASN A 7 6.68 -4.80 -10.47
N PRO A 8 7.75 -5.33 -9.84
CA PRO A 8 8.14 -6.73 -9.96
C PRO A 8 7.00 -7.71 -9.64
N GLU A 9 6.08 -7.32 -8.78
CA GLU A 9 4.99 -8.16 -8.34
C GLU A 9 3.62 -7.82 -8.97
N GLY A 10 3.55 -6.81 -9.84
CA GLY A 10 2.37 -6.56 -10.68
C GLY A 10 1.11 -6.05 -9.95
N TRP A 11 1.25 -5.46 -8.77
CA TRP A 11 0.17 -4.85 -8.00
C TRP A 11 -0.25 -3.48 -8.55
N ASP A 12 -1.54 -3.23 -8.72
CA ASP A 12 -2.02 -1.92 -9.16
C ASP A 12 -2.46 -1.04 -7.99
N GLU A 13 -2.15 0.25 -8.07
CA GLU A 13 -2.67 1.24 -7.13
C GLU A 13 -4.17 1.43 -7.31
N ILE A 14 -4.88 1.55 -6.19
CA ILE A 14 -6.30 1.90 -6.14
C ILE A 14 -6.41 3.28 -5.50
N GLN A 15 -6.72 4.28 -6.32
CA GLN A 15 -6.89 5.67 -5.88
C GLN A 15 -8.25 5.93 -5.21
N SER A 16 -9.22 5.04 -5.40
CA SER A 16 -10.53 5.05 -4.73
C SER A 16 -11.26 3.73 -4.95
N PHE A 17 -11.88 3.15 -3.92
CA PHE A 17 -12.82 2.05 -4.12
C PHE A 17 -14.19 2.58 -4.60
N ALA A 18 -14.76 1.94 -5.61
CA ALA A 18 -16.08 2.24 -6.16
C ALA A 18 -17.23 1.89 -5.21
N SER A 19 -17.01 0.97 -4.25
CA SER A 19 -18.03 0.59 -3.27
C SER A 19 -17.44 -0.10 -2.02
N PRO A 20 -18.18 -0.14 -0.90
CA PRO A 20 -17.79 -0.95 0.26
C PRO A 20 -17.58 -2.44 -0.08
N SER A 21 -18.39 -2.99 -0.99
CA SER A 21 -18.26 -4.39 -1.42
C SER A 21 -16.98 -4.66 -2.21
N GLU A 22 -16.48 -3.66 -2.96
CA GLU A 22 -15.19 -3.78 -3.63
C GLU A 22 -14.05 -3.82 -2.61
N TYR A 23 -14.07 -2.91 -1.62
CA TYR A 23 -13.10 -2.92 -0.52
C TYR A 23 -13.10 -4.26 0.23
N GLN A 24 -14.28 -4.82 0.53
CA GLN A 24 -14.38 -6.15 1.16
C GLN A 24 -13.75 -7.26 0.33
N ARG A 25 -13.98 -7.28 -1.00
CA ARG A 25 -13.32 -8.25 -1.89
C ARG A 25 -11.82 -8.03 -1.94
N PHE A 26 -11.39 -6.78 -1.92
CA PHE A 26 -9.97 -6.44 -1.88
C PHE A 26 -9.29 -6.93 -0.59
N LEU A 27 -9.96 -6.83 0.56
CA LEU A 27 -9.45 -7.39 1.81
C LEU A 27 -9.24 -8.91 1.75
N LEU A 28 -10.17 -9.64 1.12
CA LEU A 28 -10.01 -11.09 0.92
C LEU A 28 -8.83 -11.39 0.00
N TRP A 29 -8.64 -10.61 -1.05
CA TRP A 29 -7.50 -10.74 -1.96
C TRP A 29 -6.16 -10.45 -1.26
N ILE A 30 -6.10 -9.41 -0.44
CA ILE A 30 -4.92 -9.11 0.40
C ILE A 30 -4.63 -10.27 1.35
N GLN A 31 -5.65 -10.85 1.99
CA GLN A 31 -5.46 -11.98 2.88
C GLN A 31 -4.86 -13.17 2.13
N SER A 32 -5.39 -13.52 0.95
CA SER A 32 -4.82 -14.59 0.13
C SER A 32 -3.37 -14.33 -0.24
N ALA A 33 -3.01 -13.08 -0.55
CA ALA A 33 -1.63 -12.77 -0.86
C ALA A 33 -0.69 -12.82 0.36
N ILE A 34 -1.20 -12.58 1.56
CA ILE A 34 -0.44 -12.82 2.80
C ILE A 34 -0.25 -14.33 3.01
N ASP A 35 -1.31 -15.12 2.82
CA ASP A 35 -1.27 -16.58 2.96
C ASP A 35 -0.33 -17.23 1.94
N GLU A 36 -0.17 -16.63 0.76
CA GLU A 36 0.75 -17.03 -0.30
C GLU A 36 2.16 -16.44 -0.16
N GLU A 37 2.45 -15.74 0.95
CA GLU A 37 3.74 -15.07 1.22
C GLU A 37 4.13 -14.00 0.17
N ALA A 38 3.19 -13.55 -0.65
CA ALA A 38 3.38 -12.46 -1.61
C ALA A 38 3.34 -11.08 -0.93
N LEU A 39 2.70 -10.97 0.23
CA LEU A 39 2.78 -9.83 1.14
C LEU A 39 3.03 -10.28 2.57
N THR A 40 3.66 -9.40 3.34
CA THR A 40 3.70 -9.50 4.81
C THR A 40 3.16 -8.21 5.41
N GLU A 41 2.23 -8.32 6.35
CA GLU A 41 1.75 -7.15 7.09
C GLU A 41 2.87 -6.61 8.00
N ILE A 42 3.10 -5.30 7.91
CA ILE A 42 4.15 -4.60 8.67
C ILE A 42 3.54 -3.47 9.51
N PRO A 43 4.20 -3.03 10.59
CA PRO A 43 3.72 -1.91 11.38
C PRO A 43 3.59 -0.63 10.54
N VAL A 44 2.51 0.10 10.76
CA VAL A 44 2.30 1.44 10.17
C VAL A 44 3.37 2.38 10.70
N GLN A 45 4.19 2.95 9.81
CA GLN A 45 5.29 3.85 10.21
C GLN A 45 4.89 5.32 10.13
N ARG A 46 4.06 5.69 9.14
CA ARG A 46 3.57 7.05 8.93
C ARG A 46 2.14 7.00 8.41
N ARG A 47 1.18 7.54 9.15
CA ARG A 47 -0.22 7.52 8.72
C ARG A 47 -0.46 8.37 7.47
N TYR A 48 -1.47 8.00 6.68
CA TYR A 48 -1.89 8.69 5.46
C TYR A 48 -2.36 10.13 5.72
N GLY A 49 -2.96 10.39 6.88
CA GLY A 49 -3.53 11.68 7.25
C GLY A 49 -3.14 12.17 8.64
N PRO A 50 -3.53 13.41 8.99
CA PRO A 50 -3.23 14.02 10.30
C PRO A 50 -4.06 13.44 11.45
N SER A 51 -5.09 12.65 11.16
CA SER A 51 -5.98 12.05 12.15
C SER A 51 -5.66 10.57 12.36
N GLU A 52 -5.80 10.11 13.60
CA GLU A 52 -5.75 8.68 13.95
C GLU A 52 -7.02 7.91 13.56
N MET A 53 -7.96 8.57 12.88
CA MET A 53 -9.30 8.05 12.61
C MET A 53 -9.31 6.94 11.55
N PHE A 54 -8.45 7.05 10.54
CA PHE A 54 -8.41 6.06 9.47
C PHE A 54 -7.81 4.74 9.95
N ASP A 55 -8.54 3.65 9.69
CA ASP A 55 -8.00 2.30 9.76
C ASP A 55 -7.02 2.12 8.60
N GLU A 56 -5.74 1.91 8.94
CA GLU A 56 -4.63 1.85 8.00
C GLU A 56 -3.77 0.63 8.28
N ARG A 57 -3.44 -0.09 7.19
CA ARG A 57 -2.61 -1.30 7.21
C ARG A 57 -1.51 -1.19 6.19
N TRP A 58 -0.31 -1.64 6.55
CA TRP A 58 0.86 -1.59 5.69
C TRP A 58 1.34 -2.98 5.36
N PHE A 59 1.87 -3.15 4.16
CA PHE A 59 2.36 -4.43 3.66
C PHE A 59 3.73 -4.25 3.00
N ALA A 60 4.56 -5.27 3.12
CA ALA A 60 5.82 -5.39 2.39
C ALA A 60 5.75 -6.58 1.44
N ALA A 61 6.19 -6.36 0.20
CA ALA A 61 6.43 -7.44 -0.75
C ALA A 61 7.88 -7.95 -0.65
N PRO A 62 8.19 -9.18 -1.09
CA PRO A 62 9.55 -9.73 -1.09
C PRO A 62 10.59 -8.89 -1.85
N SER A 63 10.21 -8.10 -2.87
CA SER A 63 11.15 -7.16 -3.53
C SER A 63 11.59 -5.99 -2.67
N GLY A 64 10.93 -5.76 -1.52
CA GLY A 64 11.12 -4.58 -0.70
C GLY A 64 10.18 -3.41 -1.04
N GLN A 65 9.29 -3.56 -2.03
CA GLN A 65 8.17 -2.65 -2.20
C GLN A 65 7.28 -2.64 -0.95
N ARG A 66 6.73 -1.46 -0.63
CA ARG A 66 5.78 -1.30 0.46
C ARG A 66 4.49 -0.71 -0.04
N TRP A 67 3.40 -1.15 0.55
CA TRP A 67 2.05 -0.81 0.18
C TRP A 67 1.27 -0.35 1.40
N ARG A 68 0.43 0.67 1.24
CA ARG A 68 -0.53 1.10 2.25
C ARG A 68 -1.94 0.83 1.78
N LEU A 69 -2.78 0.31 2.68
CA LEU A 69 -4.22 0.25 2.53
C LEU A 69 -4.84 1.16 3.58
N VAL A 70 -5.68 2.09 3.13
CA VAL A 70 -6.48 2.94 4.02
C VAL A 70 -7.94 2.60 3.79
N ALA A 71 -8.65 2.27 4.86
CA ALA A 71 -10.06 1.91 4.79
C ALA A 71 -10.93 3.09 4.31
N PRO A 72 -12.04 2.82 3.61
CA PRO A 72 -13.04 3.84 3.30
C PRO A 72 -13.68 4.40 4.58
N GLU A 73 -13.74 5.72 4.67
CA GLU A 73 -14.42 6.45 5.74
C GLU A 73 -15.11 7.68 5.13
N PRO A 74 -16.44 7.62 4.89
CA PRO A 74 -17.12 8.62 4.06
C PRO A 74 -16.84 10.07 4.50
N PRO A 75 -16.55 10.99 3.55
CA PRO A 75 -16.62 10.85 2.09
C PRO A 75 -15.37 10.22 1.44
N PHE A 76 -14.37 9.81 2.21
CA PHE A 76 -13.18 9.16 1.69
C PHE A 76 -13.47 7.70 1.31
N LEU A 77 -13.10 7.33 0.08
CA LEU A 77 -13.44 6.04 -0.51
C LEU A 77 -12.37 4.97 -0.33
N GLY A 78 -11.36 5.21 0.51
CA GLY A 78 -10.24 4.29 0.74
C GLY A 78 -9.25 4.28 -0.42
N VAL A 79 -8.01 3.87 -0.14
CA VAL A 79 -6.96 3.76 -1.16
C VAL A 79 -6.05 2.55 -0.90
N PHE A 80 -5.45 2.04 -1.96
CA PHE A 80 -4.31 1.13 -1.91
C PHE A 80 -3.16 1.72 -2.72
N LEU A 81 -2.09 2.18 -2.07
CA LEU A 81 -1.04 2.96 -2.73
C LEU A 81 0.34 2.39 -2.42
N MET A 82 1.25 2.53 -3.38
CA MET A 82 2.66 2.24 -3.15
C MET A 82 3.27 3.35 -2.28
N LEU A 83 4.11 2.96 -1.33
CA LEU A 83 4.74 3.85 -0.35
C LEU A 83 6.11 4.41 -0.78
N GLU A 84 6.62 4.00 -1.95
CA GLU A 84 8.02 3.98 -2.38
C GLU A 84 8.74 2.66 -2.06
N SER A 85 9.54 2.20 -3.03
CA SER A 85 10.56 1.16 -2.87
C SER A 85 11.77 1.75 -2.13
N ALA A 86 12.32 1.02 -1.16
CA ALA A 86 13.49 1.45 -0.39
C ALA A 86 14.79 1.47 -1.23
N VAL A 87 14.88 2.38 -2.21
CA VAL A 87 16.09 2.60 -3.02
C VAL A 87 16.34 4.11 -3.13
N GLY A 88 17.30 4.59 -2.32
CA GLY A 88 18.14 5.76 -2.62
C GLY A 88 17.70 7.11 -2.05
N ASN A 89 18.17 7.44 -0.84
CA ASN A 89 18.77 8.76 -0.61
C ASN A 89 19.87 8.67 0.45
N ASP A 90 20.92 7.93 0.13
CA ASP A 90 22.25 8.18 0.68
C ASP A 90 22.95 9.11 -0.33
N ASP A 91 22.55 10.38 -0.35
CA ASP A 91 23.29 11.43 -1.05
C ASP A 91 23.40 12.66 -0.13
N ILE A 92 24.52 12.63 0.62
CA ILE A 92 25.45 13.73 0.91
C ILE A 92 24.84 15.07 1.39
N VAL A 93 25.12 15.39 2.66
CA VAL A 93 25.53 16.75 3.01
C VAL A 93 26.82 16.67 3.83
N THR A 94 27.95 16.91 3.16
CA THR A 94 29.15 17.50 3.78
C THR A 94 28.88 18.96 4.06
#